data_AF-A0A197KH30-F1
#
_entry.id   AF-A0A197KH30-F1
#
_cell.length_a   1.000
_cell.length_b   1.000
_cell.length_c   1.000
_cell.angle_alpha   90.00
_cell.angle_beta   90.00
_cell.angle_gamma   90.00
#
_symmetry.space_group_name_H-M   'P 1'
#
loop_
_entity.id
_entity.type
_entity.pdbx_description
1 polymer ?
#
loop_
_entity_poly.entity_id
_entity_poly.type
_entity_poly.pdbx_seq_one_letter_code
_entity_poly.pdbx_strand_id
1 'polypeptide(L)'
;MKLQGGLCLVSRLRRLERLQLYFPHCGCEKEELSWLCPSGRTAEERAKRRSIVEGWDQLLQEEAVLEEGRLKNSTGAHGMILGDGAEDVELMDKMKNLGLLRDIKDMLEEMNREDFVCLPDLRRLSCCGEFEQSPERVLRSVFVESLQRNLGRFSQVGAYFNSGKN
;
A
#
# COMPACT_ATOMS: atom_id res chain seq x y z
N MET A 1 0.71 5.00 -13.89
CA MET A 1 1.14 3.87 -13.04
C MET A 1 0.33 3.92 -11.76
N LYS A 2 -0.41 2.86 -11.41
CA LYS A 2 -1.01 2.76 -10.07
C LYS A 2 0.10 2.28 -9.14
N LEU A 3 0.43 3.06 -8.12
CA LEU A 3 1.43 2.67 -7.11
C LEU A 3 0.82 1.58 -6.22
N GLN A 4 0.79 0.35 -6.72
CA GLN A 4 0.45 -0.82 -5.91
C GLN A 4 1.49 -0.94 -4.80
N GLY A 5 1.04 -0.83 -3.55
CA GLY A 5 1.91 -0.92 -2.38
C GLY A 5 2.42 0.40 -1.85
N GLY A 6 2.02 1.56 -2.36
CA GLY A 6 2.46 2.86 -1.81
C GLY A 6 2.11 3.04 -0.32
N LEU A 7 0.99 2.45 0.12
CA LEU A 7 0.59 2.49 1.52
C LEU A 7 1.59 1.77 2.44
N CYS A 8 2.37 0.78 1.93
CA CYS A 8 3.31 0.01 2.73
C CYS A 8 4.38 0.87 3.40
N LEU A 9 4.72 2.02 2.80
CA LEU A 9 5.68 2.98 3.36
C LEU A 9 5.20 3.58 4.69
N VAL A 10 3.88 3.64 4.91
CA VAL A 10 3.30 4.09 6.18
C VAL A 10 3.71 3.15 7.33
N SER A 11 4.01 1.87 7.05
CA SER A 11 4.44 0.90 8.07
C SER A 11 5.70 1.31 8.84
N ARG A 12 6.54 2.18 8.27
CA ARG A 12 7.74 2.73 8.94
C ARG A 12 7.41 3.65 10.11
N LEU A 13 6.19 4.19 10.15
CA LEU A 13 5.73 5.07 11.21
C LEU A 13 5.35 4.26 12.46
N ARG A 14 6.35 3.72 13.16
CA ARG A 14 6.11 2.81 14.31
C ARG A 14 5.24 3.42 15.42
N ARG A 15 5.30 4.74 15.58
CA ARG A 15 4.55 5.51 16.59
C ARG A 15 3.22 6.08 16.07
N LEU A 16 2.75 5.64 14.91
CA LEU A 16 1.52 6.13 14.32
C LEU A 16 0.31 5.58 15.10
N GLU A 17 -0.36 6.44 15.85
CA GLU A 17 -1.53 6.03 16.63
C GLU A 17 -2.85 6.08 15.84
N ARG A 18 -2.91 6.95 14.81
CA ARG A 18 -4.13 7.26 14.06
C ARG A 18 -3.80 7.35 12.57
N LEU A 19 -4.56 6.63 11.74
CA LEU A 19 -4.45 6.68 10.29
C LEU A 19 -5.82 6.98 9.69
N GLN A 20 -5.90 8.00 8.84
CA GLN A 20 -7.11 8.35 8.10
C GLN A 20 -6.83 8.23 6.60
N LEU A 21 -7.60 7.38 5.94
CA LEU A 21 -7.47 7.11 4.52
C LEU A 21 -8.64 7.74 3.78
N TYR A 22 -8.38 8.91 3.20
CA TYR A 22 -9.35 9.62 2.36
C TYR A 22 -9.14 9.24 0.90
N PHE A 23 -10.03 8.37 0.38
CA PHE A 23 -10.07 8.03 -1.03
C PHE A 23 -11.46 8.35 -1.57
N PRO A 24 -11.60 9.31 -2.52
CA PRO A 24 -12.92 9.65 -3.10
C PRO A 24 -13.52 8.49 -3.90
N HIS A 25 -12.67 7.60 -4.40
CA HIS A 25 -13.02 6.31 -4.98
C HIS A 25 -12.06 5.29 -4.38
N CYS A 26 -12.56 4.26 -3.71
CA CYS A 26 -11.78 3.27 -2.95
C CYS A 26 -10.88 2.42 -3.88
N GLY A 27 -9.88 3.04 -4.49
CA GLY A 27 -8.87 2.38 -5.31
C GLY A 27 -7.75 1.74 -4.48
N CYS A 28 -7.84 1.82 -3.15
CA CYS A 28 -7.01 1.03 -2.26
C CYS A 28 -7.51 -0.41 -2.33
N GLU A 29 -6.71 -1.25 -3.00
CA GLU A 29 -7.03 -2.66 -3.16
C GLU A 29 -7.05 -3.32 -1.77
N LYS A 30 -7.92 -4.29 -1.56
CA LYS A 30 -8.10 -4.98 -0.26
C LYS A 30 -6.78 -5.54 0.25
N GLU A 31 -5.96 -5.99 -0.70
CA GLU A 31 -4.60 -6.49 -0.57
C GLU A 31 -3.68 -5.43 0.07
N GLU A 32 -3.87 -4.15 -0.24
CA GLU A 32 -3.14 -3.02 0.35
C GLU A 32 -3.62 -2.64 1.76
N LEU A 33 -4.76 -3.15 2.23
CA LEU A 33 -5.18 -2.95 3.63
C LEU A 33 -4.91 -4.18 4.48
N SER A 34 -4.78 -5.36 3.84
CA SER A 34 -4.55 -6.64 4.52
C SER A 34 -3.33 -6.64 5.45
N TRP A 35 -2.29 -5.87 5.13
CA TRP A 35 -1.06 -5.85 5.91
C TRP A 35 -1.11 -4.97 7.16
N LEU A 36 -2.07 -4.04 7.25
CA LEU A 36 -2.23 -3.14 8.41
C LEU A 36 -2.59 -3.89 9.70
N CYS A 37 -3.12 -5.12 9.60
CA CYS A 37 -3.53 -5.92 10.75
C CYS A 37 -2.95 -7.33 10.69
N PRO A 38 -2.59 -7.94 11.84
CA PRO A 38 -2.22 -9.35 11.91
C PRO A 38 -3.19 -10.30 11.18
N SER A 39 -4.51 -10.04 11.23
CA SER A 39 -5.52 -10.93 10.64
C SER A 39 -5.49 -11.01 9.11
N GLY A 40 -4.93 -10.00 8.42
CA GLY A 40 -4.80 -10.01 6.96
C GLY A 40 -3.42 -10.47 6.46
N ARG A 41 -2.48 -10.80 7.36
CA ARG A 41 -1.11 -11.23 7.02
C ARG A 41 -1.00 -12.75 6.84
N THR A 42 -1.92 -13.33 6.07
CA THR A 42 -1.92 -14.76 5.77
C THR A 42 -0.75 -15.13 4.85
N ALA A 43 -0.39 -16.42 4.80
CA ALA A 43 0.62 -16.93 3.89
C ALA A 43 0.22 -16.73 2.41
N GLU A 44 -1.08 -16.82 2.12
CA GLU A 44 -1.64 -16.55 0.78
C GLU A 44 -1.45 -15.10 0.37
N GLU A 45 -1.77 -14.13 1.23
CA GLU A 45 -1.57 -12.71 0.95
C GLU A 45 -0.08 -12.36 0.81
N ARG A 46 0.81 -12.99 1.60
CA ARG A 46 2.27 -12.88 1.41
C ARG A 46 2.71 -13.42 0.04
N ALA A 47 2.17 -14.56 -0.40
CA ALA A 47 2.49 -15.14 -1.69
C ALA A 47 2.02 -14.26 -2.86
N LYS A 48 0.80 -13.71 -2.79
CA LYS A 48 0.28 -12.76 -3.79
C LYS A 48 1.19 -11.55 -3.93
N ARG A 49 1.61 -10.95 -2.82
CA ARG A 49 2.52 -9.80 -2.83
C ARG A 49 3.88 -10.13 -3.44
N ARG A 50 4.46 -11.28 -3.09
CA ARG A 50 5.72 -11.72 -3.71
C ARG A 50 5.61 -11.84 -5.22
N SER A 51 4.52 -12.44 -5.71
CA SER A 51 4.28 -12.56 -7.15
C SER A 51 4.16 -11.20 -7.85
N ILE A 52 3.58 -10.19 -7.19
CA ILE A 52 3.54 -8.81 -7.74
C ILE A 52 4.96 -8.22 -7.80
N VAL A 53 5.73 -8.33 -6.72
CA VAL A 53 7.09 -7.77 -6.61
C VAL A 53 8.09 -8.46 -7.53
N GLU A 54 7.94 -9.77 -7.75
CA GLU A 54 8.75 -10.53 -8.72
C GLU A 54 8.60 -9.99 -10.15
N GLY A 55 7.45 -9.39 -10.49
CA GLY A 55 7.22 -8.75 -11.78
C GLY A 55 7.87 -7.36 -11.94
N TRP A 56 8.52 -6.81 -10.91
CA TRP A 56 9.00 -5.42 -10.91
C TRP A 56 10.43 -5.24 -11.42
N ASP A 57 11.16 -6.30 -11.75
CA ASP A 57 12.58 -6.18 -12.12
C ASP A 57 12.81 -5.22 -13.30
N GLN A 58 11.95 -5.28 -14.33
CA GLN A 58 12.01 -4.32 -15.44
C GLN A 58 11.69 -2.89 -14.99
N LEU A 59 10.65 -2.70 -14.16
CA LEU A 59 10.25 -1.38 -13.66
C LEU A 59 11.34 -0.74 -12.79
N LEU A 60 12.06 -1.53 -12.00
CA LEU A 60 13.19 -1.07 -11.19
C LEU A 60 14.37 -0.65 -12.04
N GLN A 61 14.65 -1.36 -13.13
CA GLN A 61 15.69 -0.97 -14.08
C GLN A 61 15.34 0.34 -14.78
N GLU A 62 14.09 0.48 -15.25
CA GLU A 62 13.58 1.70 -15.87
C GLU A 62 13.65 2.89 -14.90
N GLU A 63 13.21 2.71 -13.65
CA GLU A 63 13.31 3.73 -12.60
C GLU A 63 14.75 4.13 -12.31
N ALA A 64 15.68 3.17 -12.21
CA ALA A 64 17.09 3.45 -11.94
C ALA A 64 17.72 4.33 -13.04
N VAL A 65 17.41 4.06 -14.31
CA VAL A 65 17.88 4.87 -15.45
C VAL A 65 17.32 6.29 -15.39
N LEU A 66 16.03 6.43 -15.08
CA LEU A 66 15.36 7.73 -14.97
C LEU A 66 15.92 8.55 -13.79
N GLU A 67 16.13 7.92 -12.64
CA GLU A 67 16.64 8.59 -11.45
C GLU A 67 18.11 8.99 -11.61
N GLU A 68 18.94 8.16 -12.25
CA GLU A 68 20.31 8.54 -12.61
C GLU A 68 20.32 9.79 -13.51
N GLY A 69 19.42 9.86 -14.48
CA GLY A 69 19.22 11.05 -15.32
C GLY A 69 18.79 12.28 -14.52
N ARG A 70 17.84 12.12 -13.58
CA ARG A 70 17.37 13.21 -12.71
C ARG A 70 18.50 13.75 -11.84
N LEU A 71 19.31 12.88 -11.24
CA LEU A 71 20.43 13.26 -10.38
C LEU A 71 21.53 14.00 -11.17
N LYS A 72 21.89 13.52 -12.37
CA LYS A 72 22.84 14.21 -13.27
C LYS A 72 22.37 15.62 -13.67
N ASN A 73 21.07 15.83 -13.77
CA ASN A 73 20.48 17.13 -14.11
C ASN A 73 20.29 18.05 -12.89
N SER A 74 20.28 17.50 -11.67
CA SER A 74 19.97 18.23 -10.41
C SER A 74 21.23 18.71 -9.66
N THR A 75 22.43 18.36 -10.11
CA THR A 75 23.73 18.71 -9.50
C THR A 75 23.99 20.22 -9.38
N GLY A 76 23.19 21.08 -10.04
CA GLY A 76 23.25 22.53 -9.87
C GLY A 76 22.41 23.11 -8.71
N ALA A 77 21.46 22.36 -8.14
CA ALA A 77 20.46 22.89 -7.20
C ALA A 77 20.54 22.31 -5.78
N HIS A 78 21.32 21.24 -5.57
CA HIS A 78 21.36 20.51 -4.30
C HIS A 78 21.98 21.27 -3.12
N GLY A 79 22.77 22.32 -3.37
CA GLY A 79 23.42 23.11 -2.32
C GLY A 79 22.52 24.13 -1.61
N MET A 80 21.32 24.44 -2.13
CA MET A 80 20.48 25.53 -1.58
C MET A 80 19.27 25.08 -0.75
N ILE A 81 18.84 23.81 -0.86
CA ILE A 81 17.56 23.37 -0.25
C ILE A 81 17.76 22.79 1.16
N LEU A 82 18.92 22.22 1.43
CA LEU A 82 19.24 21.67 2.75
C LEU A 82 20.03 22.74 3.50
N GLY A 83 19.34 23.52 4.32
CA GLY A 83 19.98 24.50 5.21
C GLY A 83 21.04 23.85 6.11
N ASP A 84 21.70 24.69 6.91
CA ASP A 84 22.89 24.43 7.76
C ASP A 84 22.77 23.27 8.80
N GLY A 85 21.75 22.42 8.71
CA GLY A 85 21.52 21.22 9.52
C GLY A 85 21.70 19.89 8.78
N ALA A 86 22.39 19.87 7.63
CA ALA A 86 22.64 18.68 6.81
C ALA A 86 23.65 17.67 7.42
N GLU A 87 23.86 17.68 8.73
CA GLU A 87 24.79 16.76 9.42
C GLU A 87 24.21 15.35 9.62
N ASP A 88 22.89 15.18 9.46
CA ASP A 88 22.26 13.86 9.57
C ASP A 88 22.39 13.08 8.25
N VAL A 89 23.62 12.63 7.98
CA VAL A 89 23.98 11.77 6.84
C VAL A 89 23.12 10.51 6.82
N GLU A 90 22.73 9.99 8.00
CA GLU A 90 21.91 8.80 8.14
C GLU A 90 20.47 9.06 7.68
N LEU A 91 19.87 10.20 8.05
CA LEU A 91 18.56 10.61 7.56
C LEU A 91 18.57 10.86 6.06
N MET A 92 19.61 11.54 5.55
CA MET A 92 19.74 11.80 4.12
C MET A 92 19.85 10.51 3.30
N ASP A 93 20.57 9.50 3.82
CA ASP A 93 20.67 8.20 3.18
C ASP A 93 19.32 7.45 3.17
N LYS A 94 18.53 7.58 4.25
CA LYS A 94 17.16 7.03 4.32
C LYS A 94 16.18 7.74 3.40
N MET A 95 16.39 9.03 3.13
CA MET A 95 15.51 9.83 2.28
C MET A 95 15.83 9.71 0.79
N LYS A 96 17.04 9.26 0.41
CA LYS A 96 17.48 9.24 -1.00
C LYS A 96 16.58 8.43 -1.93
N ASN A 97 15.94 7.38 -1.40
CA ASN A 97 15.06 6.50 -2.15
C ASN A 97 13.57 6.79 -1.89
N LEU A 98 13.23 7.79 -1.06
CA LEU A 98 11.85 8.00 -0.66
C LEU A 98 10.99 8.33 -1.87
N GLY A 99 9.95 7.52 -2.09
CA GLY A 99 9.05 7.67 -3.23
C GLY A 99 9.50 6.96 -4.50
N LEU A 100 10.64 6.26 -4.47
CA LEU A 100 11.06 5.35 -5.54
C LEU A 100 10.42 3.97 -5.33
N LEU A 101 10.13 3.27 -6.43
CA LEU A 101 9.67 1.88 -6.47
C LEU A 101 10.62 0.95 -5.72
N ARG A 102 11.93 1.23 -5.78
CA ARG A 102 12.91 0.49 -4.98
C ARG A 102 12.60 0.51 -3.48
N ASP A 103 12.22 1.67 -2.94
CA ASP A 103 11.89 1.81 -1.52
C ASP A 103 10.63 1.03 -1.16
N ILE A 104 9.66 0.99 -2.07
CA ILE A 104 8.45 0.17 -1.94
C ILE A 104 8.80 -1.32 -1.95
N LYS A 105 9.67 -1.78 -2.87
CA LYS A 105 10.12 -3.18 -2.92
C LYS A 105 10.83 -3.58 -1.62
N ASP A 106 11.81 -2.78 -1.20
CA ASP A 106 12.59 -3.03 0.01
C ASP A 106 11.66 -3.13 1.25
N MET A 107 10.68 -2.23 1.35
CA MET A 107 9.68 -2.25 2.41
C MET A 107 8.78 -3.49 2.35
N LEU A 108 8.31 -3.88 1.15
CA LEU A 108 7.50 -5.08 0.98
C LEU A 108 8.26 -6.36 1.34
N GLU A 109 9.56 -6.44 1.00
CA GLU A 109 10.44 -7.54 1.39
C GLU A 109 10.65 -7.60 2.90
N GLU A 110 10.87 -6.47 3.56
CA GLU A 110 10.95 -6.38 5.03
C GLU A 110 9.63 -6.84 5.68
N MET A 111 8.49 -6.41 5.15
CA MET A 111 7.16 -6.80 5.64
C MET A 111 6.82 -8.28 5.44
N ASN A 112 7.52 -8.97 4.55
CA ASN A 112 7.34 -10.40 4.33
C ASN A 112 8.02 -11.26 5.40
N ARG A 113 8.87 -10.67 6.26
CA ARG A 113 9.46 -11.35 7.41
C ARG A 113 8.39 -11.68 8.46
N GLU A 114 8.56 -12.81 9.14
CA GLU A 114 7.56 -13.32 10.09
C GLU A 114 7.48 -12.49 11.38
N ASP A 115 8.58 -11.86 11.76
CA ASP A 115 8.72 -11.00 12.96
C ASP A 115 8.35 -9.54 12.70
N PHE A 116 8.00 -9.17 11.47
CA PHE A 116 7.64 -7.80 11.15
C PHE A 116 6.32 -7.41 11.85
N VAL A 117 6.32 -6.29 12.57
CA VAL A 117 5.10 -5.73 13.17
C VAL A 117 4.77 -4.42 12.47
N CYS A 118 3.73 -4.47 11.65
CA CYS A 118 3.19 -3.29 11.01
C CYS A 118 2.48 -2.40 12.03
N LEU A 119 2.89 -1.13 12.13
CA LEU A 119 2.22 -0.08 12.89
C LEU A 119 1.80 -0.53 14.31
N PRO A 120 2.76 -0.92 15.17
CA PRO A 120 2.47 -1.52 16.47
C PRO A 120 1.59 -0.65 17.38
N ASP A 121 1.65 0.68 17.24
CA ASP A 121 0.90 1.63 18.06
C ASP A 121 -0.43 2.07 17.43
N LEU A 122 -0.83 1.53 16.27
CA LEU A 122 -2.04 1.96 15.57
C LEU A 122 -3.30 1.56 16.33
N ARG A 123 -4.01 2.56 16.85
CA ARG A 123 -5.24 2.39 17.64
C ARG A 123 -6.49 2.75 16.87
N ARG A 124 -6.36 3.65 15.89
CA ARG A 124 -7.50 4.19 15.14
C ARG A 124 -7.23 4.22 13.65
N LEU A 125 -8.18 3.68 12.90
CA LEU A 125 -8.22 3.69 11.45
C LEU A 125 -9.56 4.26 11.00
N SER A 126 -9.55 5.12 9.99
CA SER A 126 -10.74 5.54 9.26
C SER A 126 -10.49 5.36 7.77
N CYS A 127 -11.48 4.87 7.04
CA CYS A 127 -11.48 4.78 5.59
C CYS A 127 -12.72 5.48 5.05
N CYS A 128 -12.55 6.26 3.98
CA CYS A 128 -13.66 6.81 3.18
C CYS A 128 -14.65 7.71 3.95
N GLY A 129 -14.15 8.48 4.91
CA GLY A 129 -14.97 9.44 5.66
C GLY A 129 -15.84 8.82 6.76
N GLU A 130 -15.66 7.53 7.06
CA GLU A 130 -16.27 6.91 8.25
C GLU A 130 -15.61 7.42 9.54
N PHE A 131 -16.34 7.30 10.66
CA PHE A 131 -15.79 7.56 11.98
C PHE A 131 -14.58 6.65 12.26
N GLU A 132 -13.61 7.17 13.01
CA GLU A 132 -12.45 6.39 13.45
C GLU A 132 -12.89 5.14 14.25
N GLN A 133 -12.40 3.99 13.84
CA GLN A 133 -12.66 2.69 14.46
C GLN A 133 -11.34 1.97 14.73
N SER A 134 -11.38 0.83 15.44
CA SER A 134 -10.20 -0.02 15.56
C SER A 134 -9.81 -0.58 14.19
N PRO A 135 -8.51 -0.80 13.90
CA PRO A 135 -8.06 -1.40 12.64
C PRO A 135 -8.81 -2.69 12.30
N GLU A 136 -9.04 -3.57 13.27
CA GLU A 136 -9.75 -4.85 13.08
C GLU A 136 -11.22 -4.65 12.69
N ARG A 137 -11.85 -3.56 13.14
CA ARG A 137 -13.25 -3.26 12.81
C ARG A 137 -13.37 -2.73 11.40
N VAL A 138 -12.50 -1.78 11.01
CA VAL A 138 -12.45 -1.25 9.64
C VAL A 138 -12.11 -2.37 8.65
N LEU A 139 -11.14 -3.22 8.96
CA LEU A 139 -10.80 -4.32 8.06
C LEU A 139 -11.91 -5.35 7.99
N ARG A 140 -12.65 -5.62 9.08
CA ARG A 140 -13.83 -6.49 8.97
C ARG A 140 -14.88 -5.89 8.03
N SER A 141 -15.19 -4.59 8.08
CA SER A 141 -16.17 -4.00 7.15
C SER A 141 -15.69 -4.08 5.71
N VAL A 142 -14.44 -3.67 5.44
CA VAL A 142 -13.85 -3.73 4.09
C VAL A 142 -13.83 -5.16 3.54
N PHE A 143 -13.47 -6.14 4.38
CA PHE A 143 -13.32 -7.53 3.94
C PHE A 143 -14.67 -8.27 3.85
N VAL A 144 -15.65 -7.97 4.71
CA VAL A 144 -16.98 -8.60 4.70
C VAL A 144 -17.88 -8.01 3.60
N GLU A 145 -17.84 -6.70 3.35
CA GLU A 145 -18.64 -6.09 2.28
C GLU A 145 -18.24 -6.61 0.89
N SER A 146 -16.96 -6.97 0.70
CA SER A 146 -16.48 -7.57 -0.55
C SER A 146 -17.14 -8.92 -0.87
N LEU A 147 -17.54 -9.70 0.15
CA LEU A 147 -18.27 -10.96 -0.05
C LEU A 147 -19.71 -10.71 -0.47
N GLN A 148 -20.38 -9.73 0.15
CA GLN A 148 -21.78 -9.43 -0.15
C GLN A 148 -21.97 -8.78 -1.53
N ARG A 149 -21.06 -7.90 -1.96
CA ARG A 149 -21.13 -7.29 -3.31
C ARG A 149 -20.89 -8.31 -4.42
N ASN A 150 -20.04 -9.31 -4.19
CA ASN A 150 -19.81 -10.38 -5.16
C ASN A 150 -21.02 -11.34 -5.23
N LEU A 151 -21.63 -11.70 -4.10
CA LEU A 151 -22.84 -12.53 -4.07
C LEU A 151 -24.07 -11.82 -4.68
N GLY A 152 -24.20 -10.50 -4.50
CA GLY A 152 -25.26 -9.70 -5.11
C GLY A 152 -25.18 -9.60 -6.64
N ARG A 153 -23.98 -9.69 -7.24
CA ARG A 153 -23.83 -9.71 -8.71
C ARG A 153 -24.20 -11.05 -9.34
N PHE A 154 -24.02 -12.17 -8.64
CA PHE A 154 -24.46 -13.48 -9.16
C PHE A 154 -25.98 -13.66 -9.14
N SER A 155 -26.71 -12.88 -8.33
CA SER A 155 -28.18 -12.93 -8.29
C SER A 155 -28.87 -12.24 -9.47
N GLN A 156 -28.17 -11.45 -10.30
CA GLN A 156 -28.77 -10.78 -11.47
C GLN A 156 -28.57 -11.53 -12.81
N VAL A 157 -27.75 -12.57 -12.86
CA VAL A 157 -27.47 -13.32 -14.11
C VAL A 157 -28.43 -14.51 -14.29
N GLY A 158 -29.32 -14.80 -13.32
CA GLY A 158 -30.18 -15.99 -13.31
C GLY A 158 -31.67 -15.80 -13.61
N ALA A 159 -32.13 -14.62 -14.07
CA ALA A 159 -33.57 -14.31 -14.19
C ALA A 159 -34.10 -14.12 -15.62
N TYR A 160 -33.49 -14.76 -16.63
CA TYR A 160 -34.01 -14.78 -18.00
C TYR A 160 -34.08 -16.20 -18.56
N PHE A 161 -34.92 -17.08 -18.00
CA PHE A 161 -35.36 -18.25 -18.76
C PHE A 161 -36.80 -18.65 -18.41
N ASN A 162 -37.58 -18.81 -19.47
CA ASN A 162 -38.91 -19.44 -19.57
C ASN A 162 -40.16 -18.68 -19.11
N SER A 163 -40.70 -17.91 -20.05
CA SER A 163 -42.13 -18.00 -20.38
C SER A 163 -42.33 -17.87 -21.89
N GLY A 164 -42.06 -18.97 -22.60
CA GLY A 164 -42.55 -19.21 -23.95
C GLY A 164 -43.68 -20.23 -23.90
N LYS A 165 -44.92 -19.74 -23.82
CA LYS A 165 -46.13 -20.52 -24.09
C LYS A 165 -46.31 -20.60 -25.61
N ASN A 166 -46.38 -21.82 -26.14
CA ASN A 166 -47.53 -22.39 -26.86
C ASN A 166 -47.13 -23.69 -27.57
#